data_AF-A0AAD9QAR1-F1
#
_entry.id   AF-A0AAD9QAR1-F1
#
_cell.length_a   1.000
_cell.length_b   1.000
_cell.length_c   1.000
_cell.angle_alpha   90.00
_cell.angle_beta   90.00
_cell.angle_gamma   90.00
#
_symmetry.space_group_name_H-M   'P 1'
#
loop_
_entity.id
_entity.type
_entity.pdbx_description
1 polymer ?
#
loop_
_entity_poly.entity_id
_entity_poly.type
_entity_poly.pdbx_seq_one_letter_code
_entity_poly.pdbx_strand_id
1 'polypeptide(L)'
;MEILDDKSREIVHSYPADLLLPEKRGERTIYEKNAIVPDTLKSGDHKLRVCAMMNDKNKICNETDAFHIEGDQRKDENREPHEKRFMKRLENFEDYLRKLNVEDTWPIHGTHCTIPKIHKPSKEEFTKKCMEPGQACIITGMMDDWKAMKKWPFEQFQHDPRIADGVYVGQRSTPVSLHNYVKYLKERAANETAPWVIFMSDVFDLYPELRRDYSVPDFFSEADDFLTNLEDDLRLDWRWIIMAAKRSGSGWHCDPANTTGWLALVQGTKLWGMYPPSIFHIPGVKNNNYRKRDYDMEDAFYWWIYTRPYLKSNLPLECVQKPGDIVFIPSGWWHAVLNLQNTVSVTQNFCNKYSFQNCLVELREQADSDDGFIGKTFEQLRELYAEDYPQYFKEEDRAFEAPVKNQGLTEIEDKKRQIEELKDFLCGKSQILL
;
A
#
# COMPACT_ATOMS: atom_id res chain seq x y z
N MET A 1 36.13 -11.22 2.80
CA MET A 1 34.86 -10.60 2.38
C MET A 1 34.75 -9.31 3.14
N GLU A 2 34.42 -8.22 2.46
CA GLU A 2 34.46 -6.85 2.97
C GLU A 2 33.15 -6.16 2.58
N ILE A 3 32.60 -5.31 3.43
CA ILE A 3 31.51 -4.40 3.11
C ILE A 3 32.12 -3.03 2.89
N LEU A 4 31.74 -2.40 1.79
CA LEU A 4 32.19 -1.09 1.35
C LEU A 4 31.01 -0.12 1.39
N ASP A 5 31.24 1.12 1.80
CA ASP A 5 30.29 2.20 1.51
C ASP A 5 30.27 2.48 0.01
N ASP A 6 29.10 2.59 -0.61
CA ASP A 6 28.99 2.72 -2.06
C ASP A 6 29.57 4.05 -2.58
N LYS A 7 29.39 5.14 -1.80
CA LYS A 7 29.83 6.48 -2.19
C LYS A 7 31.32 6.69 -1.91
N SER A 8 31.77 6.40 -0.70
CA SER A 8 33.16 6.64 -0.29
C SER A 8 34.12 5.53 -0.72
N ARG A 9 33.59 4.34 -1.06
CA ARG A 9 34.37 3.11 -1.35
C ARG A 9 35.23 2.64 -0.17
N GLU A 10 35.03 3.19 1.03
CA GLU A 10 35.76 2.79 2.23
C GLU A 10 35.25 1.44 2.75
N ILE A 11 36.16 0.64 3.29
CA ILE A 11 35.80 -0.62 3.95
C ILE A 11 35.18 -0.28 5.30
N VAL A 12 33.87 -0.47 5.41
CA VAL A 12 33.09 -0.22 6.64
C VAL A 12 33.01 -1.45 7.53
N HIS A 13 33.22 -2.65 6.97
CA HIS A 13 33.35 -3.88 7.75
C HIS A 13 34.16 -4.95 7.02
N SER A 14 34.94 -5.74 7.75
CA SER A 14 35.72 -6.86 7.21
C SER A 14 35.39 -8.15 7.95
N TYR A 15 34.97 -9.17 7.21
CA TYR A 15 34.77 -10.50 7.75
C TYR A 15 36.10 -11.27 7.81
N PRO A 16 36.26 -12.19 8.79
CA PRO A 16 37.39 -13.11 8.81
C PRO A 16 37.55 -13.86 7.49
N ALA A 17 38.81 -14.19 7.17
CA ALA A 17 39.12 -15.06 6.05
C ALA A 17 38.71 -16.49 6.38
N ASP A 18 37.87 -17.09 5.54
CA ASP A 18 37.38 -18.45 5.70
C ASP A 18 37.74 -19.31 4.48
N LEU A 19 37.95 -20.60 4.73
CA LEU A 19 38.06 -21.60 3.68
C LEU A 19 36.64 -22.05 3.28
N LEU A 20 36.21 -21.74 2.06
CA LEU A 20 34.93 -22.20 1.51
C LEU A 20 35.15 -23.42 0.62
N LEU A 21 34.42 -24.49 0.90
CA LEU A 21 34.43 -25.69 0.07
C LEU A 21 33.48 -25.50 -1.13
N PRO A 22 33.89 -25.88 -2.35
CA PRO A 22 33.05 -25.75 -3.53
C PRO A 22 31.90 -26.76 -3.52
N GLU A 23 30.69 -26.28 -3.82
CA GLU A 23 29.52 -27.13 -4.10
C GLU A 23 29.23 -27.15 -5.61
N LYS A 24 28.89 -28.32 -6.16
CA LYS A 24 28.40 -28.42 -7.54
C LYS A 24 26.87 -28.32 -7.56
N ARG A 25 26.33 -27.31 -8.25
CA ARG A 25 24.91 -27.25 -8.61
C ARG A 25 24.79 -27.18 -10.14
N GLY A 26 24.46 -28.32 -10.75
CA GLY A 26 24.50 -28.49 -12.20
C GLY A 26 25.94 -28.39 -12.75
N GLU A 27 26.14 -27.57 -13.77
CA GLU A 27 27.46 -27.30 -14.36
C GLU A 27 28.27 -26.21 -13.65
N ARG A 28 27.67 -25.51 -12.67
CA ARG A 28 28.32 -24.40 -11.95
C ARG A 28 28.93 -24.87 -10.62
N THR A 29 30.13 -24.39 -10.34
CA THR A 29 30.74 -24.45 -9.01
C THR A 29 30.31 -23.22 -8.22
N ILE A 30 29.72 -23.44 -7.05
CA ILE A 30 29.18 -22.40 -6.17
C ILE A 30 29.92 -22.45 -4.84
N TYR A 31 30.18 -21.28 -4.26
CA TYR A 31 30.72 -21.11 -2.91
C TYR A 31 29.67 -20.34 -2.10
N GLU A 32 29.22 -20.91 -0.99
CA GLU A 32 28.17 -20.32 -0.15
C GLU A 32 28.74 -19.94 1.23
N LYS A 33 28.46 -18.72 1.68
CA LYS A 33 28.83 -18.24 3.02
C LYS A 33 27.69 -17.38 3.57
N ASN A 34 27.19 -17.76 4.74
CA ASN A 34 26.26 -16.91 5.49
C ASN A 34 27.05 -15.79 6.19
N ALA A 35 26.64 -14.56 5.96
CA ALA A 35 27.23 -13.38 6.57
C ALA A 35 26.16 -12.66 7.40
N ILE A 36 26.47 -12.38 8.67
CA ILE A 36 25.63 -11.52 9.49
C ILE A 36 26.00 -10.07 9.18
N VAL A 37 25.01 -9.25 8.87
CA VAL A 37 25.21 -7.80 8.69
C VAL A 37 25.53 -7.21 10.08
N PRO A 38 26.68 -6.55 10.27
CA PRO A 38 27.04 -5.95 11.55
C PRO A 38 26.08 -4.84 11.96
N ASP A 39 25.66 -4.87 13.22
CA ASP A 39 24.81 -3.82 13.83
C ASP A 39 25.48 -2.43 13.84
N THR A 40 26.79 -2.36 13.61
CA THR A 40 27.56 -1.10 13.54
C THR A 40 27.47 -0.39 12.20
N LEU A 41 26.88 -1.02 11.16
CA LEU A 41 26.74 -0.39 9.86
C LEU A 41 25.65 0.67 9.88
N LYS A 42 25.99 1.85 9.36
CA LYS A 42 25.04 2.95 9.22
C LYS A 42 24.07 2.68 8.07
N SER A 43 22.87 3.24 8.20
CA SER A 43 21.92 3.31 7.10
C SER A 43 22.59 3.94 5.85
N GLY A 44 22.45 3.29 4.70
CA GLY A 44 23.09 3.72 3.47
C GLY A 44 23.27 2.60 2.45
N ASP A 45 23.81 2.97 1.29
CA ASP A 45 24.13 2.03 0.22
C ASP A 45 25.53 1.45 0.42
N HIS A 46 25.61 0.13 0.36
CA HIS A 46 26.85 -0.61 0.58
C HIS A 46 27.10 -1.61 -0.54
N LYS A 47 28.35 -2.01 -0.75
CA LYS A 47 28.75 -3.08 -1.68
C LYS A 47 29.48 -4.19 -0.94
N LEU A 48 29.30 -5.43 -1.38
CA LEU A 48 30.02 -6.57 -0.83
C LEU A 48 31.18 -6.88 -1.76
N ARG A 49 32.42 -6.74 -1.26
CA ARG A 49 33.61 -7.23 -1.96
C ARG A 49 33.96 -8.63 -1.47
N VAL A 50 33.97 -9.57 -2.39
CA VAL A 50 34.42 -10.94 -2.15
C VAL A 50 35.74 -11.14 -2.87
N CYS A 51 36.79 -11.42 -2.09
CA CYS A 51 38.09 -11.78 -2.62
C CYS A 51 38.40 -13.24 -2.29
N ALA A 52 38.94 -13.97 -3.27
CA ALA A 52 39.41 -15.34 -3.13
C ALA A 52 40.89 -15.43 -3.54
N MET A 53 41.63 -16.27 -2.84
CA MET A 53 43.00 -16.63 -3.21
C MET A 53 42.96 -17.94 -4.00
N MET A 54 43.40 -17.90 -5.25
CA MET A 54 43.43 -19.06 -6.13
C MET A 54 44.69 -19.90 -5.87
N ASN A 55 44.69 -21.16 -6.35
CA ASN A 55 45.80 -22.10 -6.15
C ASN A 55 47.13 -21.62 -6.76
N ASP A 56 47.06 -20.78 -7.79
CA ASP A 56 48.20 -20.11 -8.42
C ASP A 56 48.69 -18.86 -7.66
N LYS A 57 48.14 -18.62 -6.45
CA LYS A 57 48.38 -17.47 -5.57
C LYS A 57 47.89 -16.13 -6.14
N ASN A 58 47.06 -16.15 -7.19
CA ASN A 58 46.40 -14.95 -7.67
C ASN A 58 45.19 -14.62 -6.78
N LYS A 59 45.10 -13.37 -6.34
CA LYS A 59 43.94 -12.85 -5.61
C LYS A 59 42.93 -12.31 -6.62
N ILE A 60 41.74 -12.91 -6.67
CA ILE A 60 40.63 -12.42 -7.48
C ILE A 60 39.64 -11.75 -6.53
N CYS A 61 39.18 -10.55 -6.87
CA CYS A 61 38.16 -9.83 -6.12
C CYS A 61 37.02 -9.44 -7.06
N ASN A 62 35.78 -9.66 -6.62
CA ASN A 62 34.58 -9.13 -7.25
C ASN A 62 33.77 -8.33 -6.23
N GLU A 63 33.04 -7.35 -6.73
CA GLU A 63 32.09 -6.53 -5.95
C GLU A 63 30.68 -6.82 -6.44
N THR A 64 29.72 -6.81 -5.52
CA THR A 64 28.30 -6.87 -5.86
C THR A 64 27.80 -5.51 -6.36
N ASP A 65 26.60 -5.49 -6.91
CA ASP A 65 25.80 -4.27 -6.98
C ASP A 65 25.58 -3.69 -5.57
N ALA A 66 25.28 -2.39 -5.53
CA ALA A 66 24.97 -1.72 -4.28
C ALA A 66 23.69 -2.30 -3.68
N PHE A 67 23.69 -2.53 -2.37
CA PHE A 67 22.53 -2.92 -1.59
C PHE A 67 22.35 -1.94 -0.43
N HIS A 68 21.09 -1.57 -0.18
CA HIS A 68 20.77 -0.65 0.89
C HIS A 68 20.65 -1.40 2.23
N ILE A 69 21.45 -0.99 3.21
CA ILE A 69 21.29 -1.37 4.61
C ILE A 69 20.46 -0.28 5.27
N GLU A 70 19.32 -0.66 5.83
CA GLU A 70 18.50 0.23 6.63
C GLU A 70 18.81 -0.06 8.10
N GLY A 71 19.66 0.80 8.68
CA GLY A 71 20.30 0.57 9.97
C GLY A 71 20.33 1.85 10.79
N ASP A 72 19.18 2.29 11.26
CA ASP A 72 19.07 3.35 12.29
C ASP A 72 19.10 2.79 13.71
N GLN A 73 19.77 1.65 13.90
CA GLN A 73 20.07 1.11 15.23
C GLN A 73 21.28 1.82 15.83
N ARG A 74 21.24 3.16 15.96
CA ARG A 74 22.09 3.80 16.98
C ARG A 74 21.59 3.30 18.33
N LYS A 75 22.25 2.27 18.88
CA LYS A 75 22.47 2.21 20.32
C LYS A 75 23.35 3.39 20.65
N ASP A 76 22.75 4.56 20.76
CA ASP A 76 23.45 5.79 21.13
C ASP A 76 23.90 5.60 22.59
N GLU A 77 25.16 5.18 22.76
CA GLU A 77 25.72 4.83 24.08
C GLU A 77 25.76 6.05 25.02
N ASN A 78 25.68 7.26 24.43
CA ASN A 78 25.65 8.56 25.11
C ASN A 78 24.26 9.03 25.53
N ARG A 79 23.25 8.16 25.57
CA ARG A 79 21.92 8.54 26.08
C ARG A 79 21.94 8.86 27.58
N GLU A 80 21.32 9.98 27.93
CA GLU A 80 21.04 10.36 29.30
C GLU A 80 20.11 9.34 29.98
N PRO A 81 20.10 9.22 31.32
CA PRO A 81 19.29 8.23 32.02
C PRO A 81 17.79 8.28 31.67
N HIS A 82 17.25 9.47 31.36
CA HIS A 82 15.83 9.61 30.99
C HIS A 82 15.52 9.11 29.58
N GLU A 83 16.45 9.28 28.64
CA GLU A 83 16.34 8.75 27.26
C GLU A 83 16.46 7.23 27.28
N LYS A 84 17.37 6.66 28.07
CA LYS A 84 17.47 5.21 28.28
C LYS A 84 16.16 4.63 28.81
N ARG A 85 15.52 5.30 29.77
CA ARG A 85 14.19 4.89 30.28
C ARG A 85 13.10 5.02 29.21
N PHE A 86 13.11 6.07 28.40
CA PHE A 86 12.15 6.25 27.32
C PHE A 86 12.30 5.14 26.27
N MET A 87 13.51 4.88 25.79
CA MET A 87 13.80 3.81 24.84
C MET A 87 13.42 2.43 25.40
N LYS A 88 13.72 2.17 26.68
CA LYS A 88 13.30 0.90 27.30
C LYS A 88 11.78 0.74 27.35
N ARG A 89 11.03 1.83 27.55
CA ARG A 89 9.56 1.80 27.48
C ARG A 89 9.07 1.50 26.06
N LEU A 90 9.70 2.09 25.04
CA LEU A 90 9.39 1.80 23.64
C LEU A 90 9.66 0.33 23.29
N GLU A 91 10.85 -0.19 23.61
CA GLU A 91 11.20 -1.61 23.42
C GLU A 91 10.18 -2.53 24.11
N ASN A 92 9.82 -2.24 25.36
CA ASN A 92 8.84 -3.04 26.10
C ASN A 92 7.44 -2.98 25.46
N PHE A 93 7.06 -1.83 24.89
CA PHE A 93 5.80 -1.65 24.19
C PHE A 93 5.79 -2.41 22.85
N GLU A 94 6.86 -2.33 22.07
CA GLU A 94 7.04 -3.12 20.84
C GLU A 94 7.02 -4.63 21.13
N ASP A 95 7.72 -5.07 22.19
CA ASP A 95 7.72 -6.46 22.65
C ASP A 95 6.32 -6.95 23.05
N TYR A 96 5.53 -6.08 23.68
CA TYR A 96 4.14 -6.35 24.01
C TYR A 96 3.30 -6.48 22.73
N LEU A 97 3.38 -5.50 21.81
CA LEU A 97 2.64 -5.48 20.56
C LEU A 97 2.94 -6.68 19.66
N ARG A 98 4.21 -7.08 19.58
CA ARG A 98 4.67 -8.25 18.83
C ARG A 98 4.05 -9.55 19.32
N LYS A 99 3.74 -9.65 20.61
CA LYS A 99 3.11 -10.83 21.22
C LYS A 99 1.60 -10.84 21.08
N LEU A 100 0.97 -9.74 20.65
CA LEU A 100 -0.46 -9.70 20.41
C LEU A 100 -0.80 -10.41 19.11
N ASN A 101 -1.69 -11.39 19.18
CA ASN A 101 -2.36 -11.94 18.02
C ASN A 101 -3.81 -11.43 18.00
N VAL A 102 -4.30 -11.08 16.81
CA VAL A 102 -5.68 -10.65 16.63
C VAL A 102 -6.67 -11.74 17.01
N GLU A 103 -6.29 -13.01 16.83
CA GLU A 103 -7.09 -14.18 17.22
C GLU A 103 -7.29 -14.30 18.74
N ASP A 104 -6.37 -13.76 19.55
CA ASP A 104 -6.47 -13.78 21.02
C ASP A 104 -7.48 -12.77 21.55
N THR A 105 -7.71 -11.69 20.78
CA THR A 105 -8.59 -10.58 21.16
C THR A 105 -9.94 -10.65 20.44
N TRP A 106 -9.95 -11.20 19.22
CA TRP A 106 -11.12 -11.26 18.36
C TRP A 106 -11.31 -12.70 17.82
N PRO A 107 -12.48 -13.33 18.03
CA PRO A 107 -12.74 -14.68 17.53
C PRO A 107 -12.96 -14.65 16.01
N ILE A 108 -11.88 -14.57 15.25
CA ILE A 108 -11.89 -14.52 13.78
C ILE A 108 -12.68 -15.69 13.19
N HIS A 109 -12.54 -16.89 13.76
CA HIS A 109 -13.26 -18.09 13.32
C HIS A 109 -14.77 -18.04 13.59
N GLY A 110 -15.23 -17.15 14.48
CA GLY A 110 -16.63 -16.89 14.77
C GLY A 110 -17.18 -15.61 14.13
N THR A 111 -16.37 -14.88 13.35
CA THR A 111 -16.81 -13.64 12.69
C THR A 111 -17.82 -14.00 11.59
N HIS A 112 -19.09 -13.67 11.82
CA HIS A 112 -20.12 -13.80 10.80
C HIS A 112 -19.91 -12.72 9.75
N CYS A 113 -19.80 -13.13 8.48
CA CYS A 113 -19.64 -12.17 7.39
C CYS A 113 -20.95 -11.40 7.19
N THR A 114 -20.94 -10.10 7.45
CA THR A 114 -22.09 -9.20 7.27
C THR A 114 -22.04 -8.43 5.94
N ILE A 115 -20.91 -8.50 5.21
CA ILE A 115 -20.81 -8.02 3.83
C ILE A 115 -21.66 -8.94 2.93
N PRO A 116 -22.61 -8.40 2.13
CA PRO A 116 -23.42 -9.19 1.19
C PRO A 116 -22.55 -10.04 0.26
N LYS A 117 -22.98 -11.28 -0.01
CA LYS A 117 -22.26 -12.18 -0.93
C LYS A 117 -23.08 -12.46 -2.17
N ILE A 118 -22.40 -12.51 -3.31
CA ILE A 118 -22.95 -12.90 -4.60
C ILE A 118 -22.04 -13.94 -5.27
N HIS A 119 -22.61 -14.99 -5.86
CA HIS A 119 -21.86 -16.09 -6.44
C HIS A 119 -21.98 -16.09 -7.95
N LYS A 120 -20.86 -15.99 -8.66
CA LYS A 120 -20.79 -15.98 -10.14
C LYS A 120 -21.90 -15.15 -10.80
N PRO A 121 -22.08 -13.86 -10.41
CA PRO A 121 -23.14 -13.04 -10.98
C PRO A 121 -22.92 -12.81 -12.48
N SER A 122 -24.02 -12.62 -13.21
CA SER A 122 -23.94 -11.99 -14.53
C SER A 122 -23.65 -10.49 -14.37
N LYS A 123 -23.16 -9.83 -15.44
CA LYS A 123 -23.00 -8.36 -15.47
C LYS A 123 -24.29 -7.65 -15.06
N GLU A 124 -25.44 -8.05 -15.60
CA GLU A 124 -26.73 -7.44 -15.25
C GLU A 124 -27.10 -7.60 -13.76
N GLU A 125 -26.90 -8.81 -13.21
CA GLU A 125 -27.19 -9.07 -11.81
C GLU A 125 -26.30 -8.24 -10.87
N PHE A 126 -24.99 -8.21 -11.16
CA PHE A 126 -24.03 -7.43 -10.40
C PHE A 126 -24.33 -5.93 -10.49
N THR A 127 -24.64 -5.42 -11.69
CA THR A 127 -24.98 -4.01 -11.88
C THR A 127 -26.17 -3.61 -11.02
N LYS A 128 -27.28 -4.36 -11.08
CA LYS A 128 -28.52 -4.01 -10.35
C LYS A 128 -28.39 -4.15 -8.83
N LYS A 129 -27.65 -5.15 -8.35
CA LYS A 129 -27.56 -5.46 -6.91
C LYS A 129 -26.42 -4.74 -6.20
N CYS A 130 -25.35 -4.39 -6.91
CA CYS A 130 -24.11 -3.92 -6.31
C CYS A 130 -23.65 -2.57 -6.90
N MET A 131 -23.47 -2.49 -8.22
CA MET A 131 -22.89 -1.30 -8.85
C MET A 131 -23.80 -0.06 -8.77
N GLU A 132 -25.05 -0.17 -9.24
CA GLU A 132 -26.04 0.92 -9.24
C GLU A 132 -26.37 1.45 -7.84
N PRO A 133 -26.67 0.61 -6.84
CA PRO A 133 -26.95 1.08 -5.50
C PRO A 133 -25.68 1.50 -4.73
N GLY A 134 -24.48 1.30 -5.29
CA GLY A 134 -23.22 1.52 -4.57
C GLY A 134 -23.09 0.63 -3.34
N GLN A 135 -23.46 -0.66 -3.45
CA GLN A 135 -23.46 -1.62 -2.36
C GLN A 135 -22.22 -2.50 -2.40
N ALA A 136 -21.38 -2.42 -1.36
CA ALA A 136 -20.22 -3.29 -1.20
C ALA A 136 -20.65 -4.75 -1.10
N CYS A 137 -19.87 -5.65 -1.68
CA CYS A 137 -20.16 -7.09 -1.66
C CYS A 137 -18.91 -7.96 -1.83
N ILE A 138 -19.02 -9.23 -1.47
CA ILE A 138 -18.08 -10.28 -1.81
C ILE A 138 -18.61 -11.06 -3.02
N ILE A 139 -17.81 -11.15 -4.06
CA ILE A 139 -18.08 -11.93 -5.27
C ILE A 139 -17.27 -13.23 -5.18
N THR A 140 -17.94 -14.37 -5.34
CA THR A 140 -17.32 -15.70 -5.22
C THR A 140 -17.38 -16.47 -6.53
N GLY A 141 -16.40 -17.34 -6.77
CA GLY A 141 -16.35 -18.24 -7.93
C GLY A 141 -15.91 -17.59 -9.25
N MET A 142 -15.58 -16.29 -9.26
CA MET A 142 -15.11 -15.59 -10.47
C MET A 142 -13.62 -15.82 -10.78
N MET A 143 -12.89 -16.51 -9.90
CA MET A 143 -11.44 -16.73 -10.01
C MET A 143 -11.09 -18.21 -10.30
N ASP A 144 -12.09 -19.09 -10.50
CA ASP A 144 -11.89 -20.54 -10.61
C ASP A 144 -10.96 -20.94 -11.78
N ASP A 145 -10.95 -20.16 -12.86
CA ASP A 145 -10.18 -20.37 -14.08
C ASP A 145 -8.88 -19.52 -14.14
N TRP A 146 -8.64 -18.66 -13.16
CA TRP A 146 -7.44 -17.83 -13.12
C TRP A 146 -6.20 -18.70 -12.89
N LYS A 147 -5.21 -18.57 -13.78
CA LYS A 147 -3.91 -19.25 -13.61
C LYS A 147 -3.19 -18.76 -12.36
N ALA A 148 -3.43 -17.51 -11.95
CA ALA A 148 -2.92 -16.91 -10.73
C ALA A 148 -3.21 -17.79 -9.50
N MET A 149 -4.38 -18.42 -9.41
CA MET A 149 -4.75 -19.32 -8.30
C MET A 149 -3.78 -20.48 -8.09
N LYS A 150 -3.05 -20.88 -9.13
CA LYS A 150 -2.05 -21.95 -9.07
C LYS A 150 -0.61 -21.42 -9.08
N LYS A 151 -0.36 -20.31 -9.77
CA LYS A 151 0.99 -19.80 -10.02
C LYS A 151 1.48 -18.78 -9.00
N TRP A 152 0.59 -17.91 -8.52
CA TRP A 152 0.95 -16.81 -7.64
C TRP A 152 1.06 -17.15 -6.15
N PRO A 153 0.64 -18.33 -5.63
CA PRO A 153 1.00 -18.69 -4.28
C PRO A 153 2.53 -18.64 -4.07
N PHE A 154 2.99 -18.06 -2.96
CA PHE A 154 4.41 -17.77 -2.66
C PHE A 154 5.34 -18.96 -2.90
N GLU A 155 4.88 -20.18 -2.61
CA GLU A 155 5.65 -21.40 -2.84
C GLU A 155 6.09 -21.55 -4.30
N GLN A 156 5.19 -21.25 -5.24
CA GLN A 156 5.44 -21.31 -6.68
C GLN A 156 5.99 -19.99 -7.22
N PHE A 157 5.40 -18.87 -6.80
CA PHE A 157 5.67 -17.57 -7.41
C PHE A 157 7.10 -17.10 -7.20
N GLN A 158 7.71 -17.42 -6.05
CA GLN A 158 9.11 -17.10 -5.77
C GLN A 158 10.12 -17.70 -6.77
N HIS A 159 9.69 -18.69 -7.56
CA HIS A 159 10.50 -19.38 -8.57
C HIS A 159 10.05 -19.04 -9.99
N ASP A 160 9.13 -18.09 -10.17
CA ASP A 160 8.62 -17.71 -11.47
C ASP A 160 9.69 -16.91 -12.25
N PRO A 161 10.13 -17.37 -13.43
CA PRO A 161 11.18 -16.71 -14.18
C PRO A 161 10.78 -15.34 -14.70
N ARG A 162 9.47 -15.03 -14.76
CA ARG A 162 8.98 -13.73 -15.26
C ARG A 162 9.27 -12.57 -14.31
N ILE A 163 9.55 -12.85 -13.04
CA ILE A 163 9.85 -11.84 -12.01
C ILE A 163 11.28 -12.00 -11.47
N ALA A 164 12.19 -12.55 -12.29
CA ALA A 164 13.57 -12.81 -11.91
C ALA A 164 14.33 -11.52 -11.53
N ASP A 165 13.96 -10.38 -12.12
CA ASP A 165 14.55 -9.07 -11.84
C ASP A 165 14.11 -8.49 -10.48
N GLY A 166 13.11 -9.10 -9.83
CA GLY A 166 12.71 -8.81 -8.46
C GLY A 166 11.47 -7.92 -8.32
N VAL A 167 11.19 -7.52 -7.09
CA VAL A 167 9.99 -6.78 -6.68
C VAL A 167 10.36 -5.71 -5.67
N TYR A 168 9.68 -4.57 -5.68
CA TYR A 168 9.87 -3.52 -4.68
C TYR A 168 9.21 -3.91 -3.36
N VAL A 169 9.99 -3.91 -2.28
CA VAL A 169 9.54 -4.27 -0.93
C VAL A 169 9.57 -3.02 -0.07
N GLY A 170 8.42 -2.62 0.48
CA GLY A 170 8.28 -1.37 1.23
C GLY A 170 8.61 -0.16 0.38
N GLN A 171 9.40 0.76 0.96
CA GLN A 171 9.84 2.00 0.30
C GLN A 171 11.22 1.85 -0.39
N ARG A 172 11.65 0.61 -0.66
CA ARG A 172 12.94 0.37 -1.31
C ARG A 172 12.90 0.83 -2.75
N SER A 173 13.92 1.60 -3.15
CA SER A 173 14.17 2.00 -4.53
C SER A 173 14.77 0.89 -5.40
N THR A 174 15.26 -0.19 -4.79
CA THR A 174 15.90 -1.31 -5.48
C THR A 174 15.03 -2.57 -5.38
N PRO A 175 14.83 -3.29 -6.50
CA PRO A 175 14.05 -4.51 -6.49
C PRO A 175 14.79 -5.62 -5.74
N VAL A 176 14.04 -6.46 -5.04
CA VAL A 176 14.52 -7.61 -4.27
C VAL A 176 13.92 -8.87 -4.86
N SER A 177 14.69 -9.96 -4.96
CA SER A 177 14.14 -11.23 -5.44
C SER A 177 12.95 -11.66 -4.57
N LEU A 178 11.88 -12.16 -5.19
CA LEU A 178 10.71 -12.62 -4.45
C LEU A 178 11.07 -13.77 -3.48
N HIS A 179 12.07 -14.59 -3.82
CA HIS A 179 12.62 -15.60 -2.93
C HIS A 179 13.13 -15.01 -1.60
N ASN A 180 13.84 -13.88 -1.64
CA ASN A 180 14.31 -13.21 -0.42
C ASN A 180 13.15 -12.65 0.40
N TYR A 181 12.12 -12.12 -0.25
CA TYR A 181 10.90 -11.70 0.46
C TYR A 181 10.18 -12.89 1.11
N VAL A 182 10.06 -14.04 0.43
CA VAL A 182 9.48 -15.26 1.00
C VAL A 182 10.31 -15.79 2.17
N LYS A 183 11.64 -15.69 2.10
CA LYS A 183 12.53 -15.99 3.23
C LYS A 183 12.26 -15.06 4.42
N TYR A 184 12.15 -13.75 4.17
CA TYR A 184 11.76 -12.77 5.19
C TYR A 184 10.43 -13.11 5.86
N LEU A 185 9.41 -13.50 5.07
CA LEU A 185 8.10 -13.90 5.59
C LEU A 185 8.18 -15.10 6.55
N LYS A 186 9.10 -16.05 6.31
CA LYS A 186 9.27 -17.26 7.13
C LYS A 186 10.09 -17.02 8.38
N GLU A 187 11.10 -16.16 8.29
CA GLU A 187 12.14 -16.05 9.33
C GLU A 187 11.97 -14.83 10.24
N ARG A 188 11.41 -13.73 9.73
CA ARG A 188 11.47 -12.42 10.40
C ARG A 188 10.13 -11.72 10.56
N ALA A 189 9.25 -11.79 9.56
CA ALA A 189 8.02 -10.98 9.54
C ALA A 189 7.13 -11.16 10.78
N ALA A 190 7.06 -12.38 11.33
CA ALA A 190 6.28 -12.68 12.53
C ALA A 190 6.80 -11.96 13.80
N ASN A 191 8.03 -11.45 13.78
CA ASN A 191 8.67 -10.76 14.89
C ASN A 191 8.68 -9.24 14.74
N GLU A 192 7.98 -8.68 13.74
CA GLU A 192 7.97 -7.24 13.46
C GLU A 192 6.58 -6.63 13.71
N THR A 193 6.56 -5.42 14.29
CA THR A 193 5.33 -4.67 14.58
C THR A 193 4.73 -3.99 13.35
N ALA A 194 5.51 -3.83 12.28
CA ALA A 194 5.07 -3.33 10.98
C ALA A 194 5.82 -4.09 9.87
N PRO A 195 5.40 -5.33 9.55
CA PRO A 195 6.14 -6.14 8.60
C PRO A 195 6.04 -5.60 7.18
N TRP A 196 7.11 -5.76 6.41
CA TRP A 196 7.21 -5.26 5.04
C TRP A 196 6.17 -5.88 4.11
N VAL A 197 5.63 -5.05 3.23
CA VAL A 197 4.68 -5.43 2.18
C VAL A 197 5.24 -5.05 0.81
N ILE A 198 4.79 -5.76 -0.22
CA ILE A 198 4.95 -5.38 -1.61
C ILE A 198 3.62 -4.79 -2.06
N PHE A 199 3.66 -3.57 -2.57
CA PHE A 199 2.51 -2.83 -3.08
C PHE A 199 2.97 -2.13 -4.37
N MET A 200 2.93 -2.86 -5.49
CA MET A 200 3.52 -2.42 -6.76
C MET A 200 2.43 -2.12 -7.80
N SER A 201 2.35 -0.87 -8.25
CA SER A 201 1.49 -0.44 -9.37
C SER A 201 2.06 -0.82 -10.73
N ASP A 202 3.38 -0.70 -10.85
CA ASP A 202 4.17 -0.89 -12.07
C ASP A 202 4.48 -2.35 -12.41
N VAL A 203 4.13 -3.31 -11.54
CA VAL A 203 4.50 -4.72 -11.69
C VAL A 203 4.09 -5.31 -13.04
N PHE A 204 2.96 -4.87 -13.58
CA PHE A 204 2.44 -5.38 -14.84
C PHE A 204 3.04 -4.66 -16.06
N ASP A 205 3.70 -3.53 -15.86
CA ASP A 205 4.43 -2.81 -16.90
C ASP A 205 5.86 -3.35 -16.98
N LEU A 206 6.46 -3.64 -15.82
CA LEU A 206 7.72 -4.37 -15.70
C LEU A 206 7.60 -5.82 -16.17
N TYR A 207 6.51 -6.50 -15.82
CA TYR A 207 6.27 -7.90 -16.15
C TYR A 207 4.91 -8.14 -16.85
N PRO A 208 4.74 -7.70 -18.11
CA PRO A 208 3.46 -7.77 -18.84
C PRO A 208 2.86 -9.17 -18.96
N GLU A 209 3.71 -10.20 -19.00
CA GLU A 209 3.34 -11.61 -19.05
C GLU A 209 2.48 -12.05 -17.84
N LEU A 210 2.55 -11.36 -16.70
CA LEU A 210 1.72 -11.64 -15.52
C LEU A 210 0.25 -11.31 -15.75
N ARG A 211 -0.08 -10.38 -16.66
CA ARG A 211 -1.47 -10.04 -17.00
C ARG A 211 -2.25 -11.24 -17.56
N ARG A 212 -1.56 -12.24 -18.11
CA ARG A 212 -2.16 -13.47 -18.66
C ARG A 212 -2.61 -14.48 -17.60
N ASP A 213 -2.36 -14.20 -16.32
CA ASP A 213 -2.67 -15.11 -15.22
C ASP A 213 -4.02 -14.84 -14.56
N TYR A 214 -4.63 -13.68 -14.81
CA TYR A 214 -5.98 -13.36 -14.32
C TYR A 214 -6.79 -12.66 -15.41
N SER A 215 -8.08 -12.44 -15.15
CA SER A 215 -8.97 -11.75 -16.10
C SER A 215 -9.87 -10.81 -15.32
N VAL A 216 -9.96 -9.56 -15.76
CA VAL A 216 -10.86 -8.57 -15.15
C VAL A 216 -12.30 -8.98 -15.47
N PRO A 217 -13.18 -9.16 -14.45
CA PRO A 217 -14.61 -9.40 -14.70
C PRO A 217 -15.21 -8.35 -15.64
N ASP A 218 -16.16 -8.76 -16.49
CA ASP A 218 -16.77 -7.93 -17.55
C ASP A 218 -17.55 -6.71 -17.02
N PHE A 219 -18.00 -6.76 -15.77
CA PHE A 219 -18.61 -5.65 -15.05
C PHE A 219 -17.59 -4.66 -14.43
N PHE A 220 -16.29 -4.95 -14.50
CA PHE A 220 -15.18 -4.06 -14.18
C PHE A 220 -14.36 -3.68 -15.44
N SER A 221 -14.99 -3.78 -16.62
CA SER A 221 -14.33 -3.54 -17.90
C SER A 221 -13.65 -2.17 -17.97
N GLU A 222 -12.41 -2.13 -18.42
CA GLU A 222 -11.66 -0.88 -18.67
C GLU A 222 -12.35 0.00 -19.71
N ALA A 223 -13.14 -0.57 -20.63
CA ALA A 223 -13.95 0.23 -21.57
C ALA A 223 -15.04 1.06 -20.87
N ASP A 224 -15.39 0.72 -19.63
CA ASP A 224 -16.32 1.48 -18.79
C ASP A 224 -15.57 2.46 -17.86
N ASP A 225 -14.23 2.55 -17.91
CA ASP A 225 -13.38 3.44 -17.09
C ASP A 225 -13.07 4.76 -17.81
N PHE A 226 -13.64 5.85 -17.30
CA PHE A 226 -13.42 7.21 -17.80
C PHE A 226 -11.95 7.65 -17.67
N LEU A 227 -11.16 7.05 -16.77
CA LEU A 227 -9.76 7.42 -16.58
C LEU A 227 -8.83 6.81 -17.65
N THR A 228 -9.27 5.81 -18.44
CA THR A 228 -8.41 5.13 -19.42
C THR A 228 -7.90 6.02 -20.55
N ASN A 229 -8.61 7.10 -20.88
CA ASN A 229 -8.21 8.03 -21.95
C ASN A 229 -7.36 9.22 -21.45
N LEU A 230 -6.99 9.24 -20.17
CA LEU A 230 -6.03 10.20 -19.65
C LEU A 230 -4.64 9.94 -20.24
N GLU A 231 -3.84 10.99 -20.33
CA GLU A 231 -2.42 10.83 -20.63
C GLU A 231 -1.73 10.03 -19.51
N ASP A 232 -0.72 9.23 -19.88
CA ASP A 232 -0.05 8.32 -18.94
C ASP A 232 0.56 9.05 -17.73
N ASP A 233 0.96 10.32 -17.90
CA ASP A 233 1.53 11.16 -16.83
C ASP A 233 0.47 11.86 -15.95
N LEU A 234 -0.82 11.73 -16.30
CA LEU A 234 -1.97 12.22 -15.53
C LEU A 234 -2.86 11.07 -15.03
N ARG A 235 -2.63 9.84 -15.47
CA ARG A 235 -3.36 8.67 -14.98
C ARG A 235 -2.88 8.30 -13.59
N LEU A 236 -3.76 8.43 -12.61
CA LEU A 236 -3.56 7.84 -11.28
C LEU A 236 -3.20 6.36 -11.39
N ASP A 237 -2.27 5.90 -10.56
CA ASP A 237 -2.05 4.47 -10.36
C ASP A 237 -3.38 3.77 -10.06
N TRP A 238 -3.62 2.65 -10.71
CA TRP A 238 -4.96 2.04 -10.73
C TRP A 238 -4.98 0.53 -10.65
N ARG A 239 -3.83 -0.11 -10.67
CA ARG A 239 -3.72 -1.56 -10.61
C ARG A 239 -2.50 -1.93 -9.82
N TRP A 240 -2.64 -2.80 -8.83
CA TRP A 240 -1.53 -3.25 -8.00
C TRP A 240 -1.52 -4.76 -7.83
N ILE A 241 -0.33 -5.33 -7.73
CA ILE A 241 -0.15 -6.58 -6.98
C ILE A 241 0.20 -6.23 -5.54
N ILE A 242 -0.45 -6.91 -4.60
CA ILE A 242 -0.20 -6.76 -3.17
C ILE A 242 0.23 -8.11 -2.64
N MET A 243 1.46 -8.18 -2.12
CA MET A 243 1.97 -9.35 -1.40
C MET A 243 2.35 -8.90 0.00
N ALA A 244 1.67 -9.43 1.00
CA ALA A 244 1.71 -8.84 2.34
C ALA A 244 1.85 -9.91 3.42
N ALA A 245 2.67 -9.62 4.43
CA ALA A 245 2.86 -10.50 5.59
C ALA A 245 1.60 -10.56 6.47
N LYS A 246 1.41 -11.64 7.23
CA LYS A 246 0.44 -11.68 8.34
C LYS A 246 0.65 -10.45 9.24
N ARG A 247 -0.43 -9.93 9.81
CA ARG A 247 -0.49 -8.76 10.72
C ARG A 247 -0.35 -7.39 10.05
N SER A 248 0.20 -7.31 8.83
CA SER A 248 0.12 -6.07 8.04
C SER A 248 -1.32 -5.77 7.60
N GLY A 249 -1.56 -4.57 7.08
CA GLY A 249 -2.88 -4.17 6.62
C GLY A 249 -2.89 -2.75 6.07
N SER A 250 -4.07 -2.25 5.76
CA SER A 250 -4.31 -0.84 5.41
C SER A 250 -5.36 -0.29 6.39
N GLY A 251 -5.04 0.82 7.06
CA GLY A 251 -5.94 1.51 7.97
C GLY A 251 -7.21 2.00 7.27
N TRP A 252 -8.09 2.66 8.02
CA TRP A 252 -9.35 3.18 7.48
C TRP A 252 -9.11 4.29 6.46
N HIS A 253 -9.56 4.07 5.23
CA HIS A 253 -9.46 5.04 4.14
C HIS A 253 -10.61 4.89 3.13
N CYS A 254 -10.71 5.85 2.22
CA CYS A 254 -11.42 5.71 0.95
C CYS A 254 -10.40 5.75 -0.19
N ASP A 255 -10.72 5.09 -1.30
CA ASP A 255 -9.84 5.07 -2.47
C ASP A 255 -9.59 6.48 -3.03
N PRO A 256 -8.38 6.75 -3.57
CA PRO A 256 -8.03 8.04 -4.16
C PRO A 256 -8.97 8.45 -5.30
N ALA A 257 -9.16 9.76 -5.45
CA ALA A 257 -10.12 10.37 -6.38
C ALA A 257 -11.53 9.77 -6.25
N ASN A 258 -11.84 9.19 -5.09
CA ASN A 258 -13.09 8.51 -4.80
C ASN A 258 -13.53 7.51 -5.88
N THR A 259 -12.54 6.82 -6.45
CA THR A 259 -12.71 5.77 -7.46
C THR A 259 -13.45 4.57 -6.89
N THR A 260 -13.91 3.68 -7.78
CA THR A 260 -14.45 2.39 -7.40
C THR A 260 -13.33 1.35 -7.46
N GLY A 261 -13.23 0.51 -6.44
CA GLY A 261 -12.18 -0.51 -6.31
C GLY A 261 -12.71 -1.93 -6.35
N TRP A 262 -11.85 -2.87 -6.70
CA TRP A 262 -12.06 -4.29 -6.42
C TRP A 262 -10.75 -4.98 -6.08
N LEU A 263 -10.79 -5.91 -5.11
CA LEU A 263 -9.62 -6.68 -4.68
C LEU A 263 -9.89 -8.19 -4.76
N ALA A 264 -9.14 -8.88 -5.60
CA ALA A 264 -9.17 -10.33 -5.76
C ALA A 264 -8.06 -11.00 -4.94
N LEU A 265 -8.42 -11.92 -4.05
CA LEU A 265 -7.49 -12.60 -3.17
C LEU A 265 -7.07 -13.96 -3.72
N VAL A 266 -5.78 -14.13 -4.00
CA VAL A 266 -5.23 -15.37 -4.59
C VAL A 266 -4.71 -16.32 -3.51
N GLN A 267 -4.01 -15.81 -2.50
CA GLN A 267 -3.50 -16.59 -1.38
C GLN A 267 -3.78 -15.87 -0.06
N GLY A 268 -4.00 -16.66 1.01
CA GLY A 268 -4.11 -16.20 2.38
C GLY A 268 -5.52 -15.75 2.74
N THR A 269 -5.66 -14.95 3.79
CA THR A 269 -6.96 -14.44 4.25
C THR A 269 -6.83 -12.99 4.72
N LYS A 270 -7.85 -12.19 4.40
CA LYS A 270 -7.95 -10.77 4.78
C LYS A 270 -9.22 -10.54 5.59
N LEU A 271 -9.10 -9.82 6.71
CA LEU A 271 -10.24 -9.34 7.49
C LEU A 271 -10.59 -7.93 7.04
N TRP A 272 -11.83 -7.75 6.59
CA TRP A 272 -12.36 -6.49 6.10
C TRP A 272 -13.27 -5.86 7.14
N GLY A 273 -13.14 -4.54 7.28
CA GLY A 273 -14.14 -3.67 7.87
C GLY A 273 -14.57 -2.65 6.82
N MET A 274 -15.87 -2.42 6.65
CA MET A 274 -16.39 -1.45 5.67
C MET A 274 -17.53 -0.61 6.27
N TYR A 275 -17.51 0.70 6.04
CA TYR A 275 -18.65 1.59 6.33
C TYR A 275 -19.14 2.25 5.04
N PRO A 276 -20.46 2.40 4.88
CA PRO A 276 -21.02 3.12 3.74
C PRO A 276 -20.68 4.62 3.81
N PRO A 277 -20.73 5.34 2.68
CA PRO A 277 -20.42 6.78 2.61
C PRO A 277 -21.32 7.66 3.49
N SER A 278 -22.48 7.16 3.95
CA SER A 278 -23.35 7.86 4.89
C SER A 278 -22.75 7.99 6.30
N ILE A 279 -21.67 7.26 6.59
CA ILE A 279 -20.92 7.36 7.85
C ILE A 279 -19.74 8.32 7.63
N PHE A 280 -19.89 9.54 8.12
CA PHE A 280 -18.89 10.60 7.96
C PHE A 280 -17.70 10.46 8.92
N HIS A 281 -17.91 9.81 10.08
CA HIS A 281 -16.89 9.61 11.10
C HIS A 281 -16.79 8.13 11.50
N ILE A 282 -15.63 7.55 11.25
CA ILE A 282 -15.29 6.19 11.68
C ILE A 282 -14.88 6.20 13.15
N PRO A 283 -15.52 5.39 14.01
CA PRO A 283 -15.13 5.29 15.42
C PRO A 283 -13.66 4.93 15.60
N GLY A 284 -12.96 5.63 16.49
CA GLY A 284 -11.55 5.37 16.81
C GLY A 284 -10.54 5.86 15.76
N VAL A 285 -10.99 6.50 14.68
CA VAL A 285 -10.10 7.08 13.66
C VAL A 285 -10.02 8.60 13.89
N LYS A 286 -8.80 9.12 14.07
CA LYS A 286 -8.55 10.56 14.22
C LYS A 286 -8.49 11.24 12.84
N ASN A 287 -8.85 12.53 12.80
CA ASN A 287 -8.74 13.38 11.60
C ASN A 287 -9.41 12.79 10.34
N ASN A 288 -10.55 12.12 10.50
CA ASN A 288 -11.34 11.58 9.39
C ASN A 288 -12.36 12.59 8.82
N ASN A 289 -12.18 13.88 9.10
CA ASN A 289 -12.95 14.96 8.50
C ASN A 289 -12.64 14.93 7.00
N TYR A 290 -13.58 14.46 6.18
CA TYR A 290 -13.40 14.25 4.73
C TYR A 290 -12.40 13.15 4.34
N ARG A 291 -12.80 11.88 4.49
CA ARG A 291 -12.16 10.71 3.82
C ARG A 291 -10.63 10.69 3.91
N LYS A 292 -10.11 10.11 4.99
CA LYS A 292 -8.66 9.91 5.17
C LYS A 292 -8.12 9.11 3.97
N ARG A 293 -7.06 9.62 3.35
CA ARG A 293 -6.38 9.02 2.19
C ARG A 293 -5.03 8.40 2.56
N ASP A 294 -4.52 8.70 3.76
CA ASP A 294 -3.25 8.13 4.22
C ASP A 294 -3.42 6.65 4.61
N TYR A 295 -2.65 5.81 3.93
CA TYR A 295 -2.50 4.38 4.20
C TYR A 295 -1.61 4.15 5.42
N ASP A 296 -2.08 4.55 6.61
CA ASP A 296 -1.40 4.11 7.82
C ASP A 296 -1.64 2.61 7.99
N MET A 297 -0.63 1.81 7.66
CA MET A 297 -0.70 0.36 7.70
C MET A 297 -0.77 -0.19 9.14
N GLU A 298 -0.27 0.56 10.13
CA GLU A 298 -0.30 0.15 11.53
C GLU A 298 -1.68 0.37 12.16
N ASP A 299 -2.41 1.40 11.71
CA ASP A 299 -3.75 1.73 12.18
C ASP A 299 -4.73 0.55 12.07
N ALA A 300 -4.60 -0.29 11.03
CA ALA A 300 -5.49 -1.43 10.82
C ALA A 300 -5.44 -2.41 12.00
N PHE A 301 -4.23 -2.84 12.38
CA PHE A 301 -4.05 -3.80 13.47
C PHE A 301 -4.54 -3.22 14.80
N TYR A 302 -4.15 -1.98 15.12
CA TYR A 302 -4.57 -1.35 16.37
C TYR A 302 -6.08 -1.15 16.45
N TRP A 303 -6.74 -0.82 15.35
CA TRP A 303 -8.18 -0.65 15.35
C TRP A 303 -8.91 -1.95 15.70
N TRP A 304 -8.51 -3.07 15.11
CA TRP A 304 -9.09 -4.39 15.39
C TRP A 304 -8.85 -4.88 16.82
N ILE A 305 -7.72 -4.52 17.43
CA ILE A 305 -7.38 -4.91 18.81
C ILE A 305 -8.02 -3.98 19.85
N TYR A 306 -7.92 -2.66 19.65
CA TYR A 306 -8.21 -1.68 20.71
C TYR A 306 -9.49 -0.90 20.51
N THR A 307 -10.04 -0.86 19.30
CA THR A 307 -11.28 -0.12 19.03
C THR A 307 -12.46 -1.09 18.86
N ARG A 308 -12.34 -2.00 17.89
CA ARG A 308 -13.46 -2.87 17.50
C ARG A 308 -14.08 -3.68 18.65
N PRO A 309 -13.32 -4.29 19.57
CA PRO A 309 -13.91 -5.09 20.64
C PRO A 309 -14.79 -4.30 21.61
N TYR A 310 -14.63 -2.97 21.64
CA TYR A 310 -15.37 -2.06 22.52
C TYR A 310 -16.54 -1.35 21.83
N LEU A 311 -16.70 -1.50 20.51
CA LEU A 311 -17.85 -0.96 19.79
C LEU A 311 -19.09 -1.82 20.06
N LYS A 312 -20.15 -1.18 20.58
CA LYS A 312 -21.47 -1.81 20.83
C LYS A 312 -22.52 -1.49 19.76
N SER A 313 -22.31 -0.41 19.03
CA SER A 313 -23.17 0.10 17.96
C SER A 313 -22.28 0.80 16.93
N ASN A 314 -22.87 1.15 15.77
CA ASN A 314 -22.12 1.66 14.62
C ASN A 314 -20.97 0.72 14.24
N LEU A 315 -21.30 -0.57 14.08
CA LEU A 315 -20.34 -1.59 13.68
C LEU A 315 -20.11 -1.52 12.16
N PRO A 316 -18.90 -1.81 11.67
CA PRO A 316 -18.69 -1.93 10.24
C PRO A 316 -19.40 -3.18 9.71
N LEU A 317 -19.55 -3.25 8.38
CA LEU A 317 -19.68 -4.54 7.72
C LEU A 317 -18.34 -5.28 7.82
N GLU A 318 -18.38 -6.55 8.19
CA GLU A 318 -17.20 -7.36 8.48
C GLU A 318 -17.22 -8.62 7.66
N CYS A 319 -16.05 -9.01 7.15
CA CYS A 319 -15.92 -10.31 6.50
C CYS A 319 -14.47 -10.79 6.48
N VAL A 320 -14.28 -12.09 6.64
CA VAL A 320 -13.03 -12.75 6.28
C VAL A 320 -13.11 -13.14 4.81
N GLN A 321 -12.35 -12.45 3.97
CA GLN A 321 -12.14 -12.78 2.56
C GLN A 321 -11.23 -14.01 2.46
N LYS A 322 -11.64 -14.97 1.63
CA LYS A 322 -10.91 -16.22 1.39
C LYS A 322 -10.24 -16.21 0.00
N PRO A 323 -9.27 -17.11 -0.25
CA PRO A 323 -8.72 -17.28 -1.60
C PRO A 323 -9.83 -17.59 -2.61
N GLY A 324 -9.83 -16.90 -3.75
CA GLY A 324 -10.86 -17.00 -4.79
C GLY A 324 -12.03 -16.03 -4.63
N ASP A 325 -12.09 -15.27 -3.53
CA ASP A 325 -13.08 -14.22 -3.32
C ASP A 325 -12.57 -12.87 -3.88
N ILE A 326 -13.48 -12.10 -4.49
CA ILE A 326 -13.26 -10.71 -4.89
C ILE A 326 -14.10 -9.81 -3.99
N VAL A 327 -13.51 -8.78 -3.39
CA VAL A 327 -14.25 -7.72 -2.67
C VAL A 327 -14.50 -6.58 -3.64
N PHE A 328 -15.75 -6.14 -3.73
CA PHE A 328 -16.14 -4.93 -4.46
C PHE A 328 -16.26 -3.75 -3.50
N ILE A 329 -15.61 -2.64 -3.84
CA ILE A 329 -15.46 -1.43 -3.03
C ILE A 329 -16.07 -0.27 -3.81
N PRO A 330 -17.35 0.06 -3.57
CA PRO A 330 -18.00 1.16 -4.28
C PRO A 330 -17.38 2.52 -3.88
N SER A 331 -17.47 3.49 -4.79
CA SER A 331 -17.08 4.88 -4.53
C SER A 331 -17.62 5.38 -3.18
N GLY A 332 -16.74 5.97 -2.37
CA GLY A 332 -17.05 6.59 -1.09
C GLY A 332 -17.07 5.64 0.12
N TRP A 333 -16.86 4.34 -0.08
CA TRP A 333 -16.84 3.38 1.02
C TRP A 333 -15.53 3.44 1.81
N TRP A 334 -15.67 3.72 3.10
CA TRP A 334 -14.57 3.55 4.04
C TRP A 334 -14.26 2.07 4.20
N HIS A 335 -12.98 1.72 4.14
CA HIS A 335 -12.56 0.36 4.35
C HIS A 335 -11.21 0.27 5.07
N ALA A 336 -11.06 -0.80 5.85
CA ALA A 336 -9.81 -1.19 6.49
C ALA A 336 -9.60 -2.69 6.31
N VAL A 337 -8.36 -3.09 6.12
CA VAL A 337 -7.97 -4.47 5.81
C VAL A 337 -6.87 -4.92 6.73
N LEU A 338 -7.03 -6.09 7.35
CA LEU A 338 -5.99 -6.75 8.14
C LEU A 338 -5.65 -8.12 7.52
N ASN A 339 -4.38 -8.35 7.23
CA ASN A 339 -3.90 -9.63 6.69
C ASN A 339 -3.78 -10.65 7.82
N LEU A 340 -4.64 -11.66 7.81
CA LEU A 340 -4.66 -12.72 8.83
C LEU A 340 -3.62 -13.82 8.56
N GLN A 341 -3.16 -13.90 7.30
CA GLN A 341 -2.11 -14.79 6.82
C GLN A 341 -1.18 -14.01 5.87
N ASN A 342 -0.11 -14.65 5.39
CA ASN A 342 0.64 -14.09 4.26
C ASN A 342 -0.27 -14.13 3.02
N THR A 343 -0.46 -12.98 2.37
CA THR A 343 -1.43 -12.82 1.27
C THR A 343 -0.76 -12.48 -0.04
N VAL A 344 -1.40 -12.91 -1.13
CA VAL A 344 -1.14 -12.45 -2.49
C VAL A 344 -2.48 -12.05 -3.10
N SER A 345 -2.60 -10.83 -3.60
CA SER A 345 -3.83 -10.29 -4.18
C SER A 345 -3.53 -9.35 -5.34
N VAL A 346 -4.50 -9.17 -6.23
CA VAL A 346 -4.52 -8.09 -7.22
C VAL A 346 -5.70 -7.19 -6.92
N THR A 347 -5.50 -5.89 -7.03
CA THR A 347 -6.56 -4.88 -6.85
C THR A 347 -6.50 -3.88 -7.98
N GLN A 348 -7.67 -3.37 -8.38
CA GLN A 348 -7.75 -2.29 -9.35
C GLN A 348 -8.81 -1.26 -8.96
N ASN A 349 -8.52 -0.01 -9.32
CA ASN A 349 -9.41 1.12 -9.18
C ASN A 349 -9.82 1.61 -10.57
N PHE A 350 -11.08 1.98 -10.72
CA PHE A 350 -11.66 2.43 -11.98
C PHE A 350 -12.73 3.48 -11.69
N CYS A 351 -13.02 4.31 -12.68
CA CYS A 351 -14.05 5.32 -12.59
C CYS A 351 -15.08 5.13 -13.70
N ASN A 352 -16.24 4.58 -13.36
CA ASN A 352 -17.32 4.39 -14.34
C ASN A 352 -18.44 5.41 -14.16
N LYS A 353 -19.50 5.31 -14.96
CA LYS A 353 -20.64 6.23 -14.92
C LYS A 353 -21.32 6.36 -13.54
N TYR A 354 -21.14 5.39 -12.65
CA TYR A 354 -21.72 5.38 -11.30
C TYR A 354 -20.83 6.11 -10.28
N SER A 355 -19.51 6.20 -10.51
CA SER A 355 -18.57 6.93 -9.66
C SER A 355 -18.07 8.24 -10.28
N PHE A 356 -18.32 8.50 -11.56
CA PHE A 356 -17.70 9.59 -12.31
C PHE A 356 -17.98 10.97 -11.71
N GLN A 357 -19.24 11.26 -11.33
CA GLN A 357 -19.58 12.50 -10.66
C GLN A 357 -18.77 12.72 -9.37
N ASN A 358 -18.65 11.67 -8.56
CA ASN A 358 -17.94 11.74 -7.30
C ASN A 358 -16.43 11.90 -7.51
N CYS A 359 -15.89 11.27 -8.55
CA CYS A 359 -14.49 11.40 -8.92
C CYS A 359 -14.15 12.82 -9.37
N LEU A 360 -14.99 13.42 -10.22
CA LEU A 360 -14.81 14.81 -10.65
C LEU A 360 -14.85 15.78 -9.45
N VAL A 361 -15.81 15.62 -8.54
CA VAL A 361 -15.91 16.43 -7.33
C VAL A 361 -14.64 16.29 -6.48
N GLU A 362 -14.19 15.05 -6.24
CA GLU A 362 -13.01 14.78 -5.42
C GLU A 362 -11.74 15.39 -6.04
N LEU A 363 -11.52 15.20 -7.35
CA LEU A 363 -10.35 15.76 -8.06
C LEU A 363 -10.37 17.29 -8.03
N ARG A 364 -11.53 17.92 -8.24
CA ARG A 364 -11.68 19.37 -8.21
C ARG A 364 -11.41 19.95 -6.82
N GLU A 365 -11.98 19.34 -5.78
CA GLU A 365 -11.83 19.81 -4.39
C GLU A 365 -10.42 19.59 -3.83
N GLN A 366 -9.61 18.78 -4.52
CA GLN A 366 -8.25 18.41 -4.10
C GLN A 366 -7.19 18.83 -5.12
N ALA A 367 -7.55 19.72 -6.03
CA ALA A 367 -6.72 20.11 -7.16
C ALA A 367 -5.34 20.66 -6.75
N ASP A 368 -5.24 21.23 -5.55
CA ASP A 368 -4.05 21.80 -4.93
C ASP A 368 -3.28 20.82 -4.01
N SER A 369 -3.77 19.60 -3.83
CA SER A 369 -3.20 18.65 -2.84
C SER A 369 -1.92 17.93 -3.29
N ASP A 370 -1.57 17.98 -4.58
CA ASP A 370 -0.47 17.20 -5.15
C ASP A 370 0.26 17.97 -6.28
N ASP A 371 0.75 19.17 -5.96
CA ASP A 371 1.57 19.98 -6.88
C ASP A 371 0.94 20.23 -8.27
N GLY A 372 -0.40 20.17 -8.37
CA GLY A 372 -1.20 20.38 -9.58
C GLY A 372 -1.52 19.12 -10.39
N PHE A 373 -0.97 17.94 -10.07
CA PHE A 373 -1.28 16.68 -10.77
C PHE A 373 -2.78 16.38 -10.73
N ILE A 374 -3.38 16.42 -9.54
CA ILE A 374 -4.82 16.16 -9.34
C ILE A 374 -5.69 17.20 -10.08
N GLY A 375 -5.32 18.47 -10.04
CA GLY A 375 -6.04 19.53 -10.75
C GLY A 375 -6.00 19.36 -12.28
N LYS A 376 -4.83 19.06 -12.84
CA LYS A 376 -4.67 18.80 -14.27
C LYS A 376 -5.42 17.55 -14.73
N THR A 377 -5.45 16.51 -13.88
CA THR A 377 -6.26 15.32 -14.13
C THR A 377 -7.73 15.69 -14.31
N PHE A 378 -8.27 16.57 -13.46
CA PHE A 378 -9.63 17.07 -13.59
C PHE A 378 -9.84 17.85 -14.91
N GLU A 379 -8.92 18.76 -15.25
CA GLU A 379 -9.01 19.54 -16.50
C GLU A 379 -9.05 18.66 -17.72
N GLN A 380 -8.20 17.64 -17.79
CA GLN A 380 -8.16 16.71 -18.92
C GLN A 380 -9.44 15.86 -19.00
N LEU A 381 -9.97 15.37 -17.87
CA LEU A 381 -11.27 14.68 -17.86
C LEU A 381 -12.40 15.59 -18.36
N ARG A 382 -12.36 16.87 -17.98
CA ARG A 382 -13.33 17.84 -18.47
C ARG A 382 -13.20 18.06 -19.98
N GLU A 383 -11.99 18.24 -20.50
CA GLU A 383 -11.76 18.42 -21.94
C GLU A 383 -12.21 17.21 -22.75
N LEU A 384 -11.97 16.00 -22.24
CA LEU A 384 -12.37 14.75 -22.88
C LEU A 384 -13.89 14.53 -22.89
N TYR A 385 -14.60 14.92 -21.82
CA TYR A 385 -15.96 14.42 -21.58
C TYR A 385 -17.04 15.48 -21.37
N ALA A 386 -16.72 16.77 -21.26
CA ALA A 386 -17.73 17.79 -20.95
C ALA A 386 -18.70 18.09 -22.10
N GLU A 387 -18.34 17.74 -23.34
CA GLU A 387 -19.22 17.82 -24.51
C GLU A 387 -20.15 16.60 -24.62
N ASP A 388 -19.59 15.39 -24.49
CA ASP A 388 -20.32 14.13 -24.63
C ASP A 388 -21.21 13.81 -23.41
N TYR A 389 -20.81 14.26 -22.22
CA TYR A 389 -21.51 13.98 -20.96
C TYR A 389 -21.74 15.25 -20.13
N PRO A 390 -22.48 16.25 -20.66
CA PRO A 390 -22.64 17.55 -20.02
C PRO A 390 -23.33 17.47 -18.65
N GLN A 391 -24.09 16.41 -18.37
CA GLN A 391 -24.76 16.19 -17.08
C GLN A 391 -23.81 16.07 -15.88
N TYR A 392 -22.53 15.74 -16.10
CA TYR A 392 -21.55 15.58 -15.03
C TYR A 392 -20.79 16.87 -14.69
N PHE A 393 -20.88 17.90 -15.54
CA PHE A 393 -20.09 19.13 -15.43
C PHE A 393 -20.99 20.35 -15.23
N LYS A 394 -20.87 20.98 -14.06
CA LYS A 394 -21.53 22.26 -13.76
C LYS A 394 -20.81 23.42 -14.47
N GLU A 395 -21.45 24.59 -14.51
CA GLU A 395 -20.81 25.79 -15.09
C GLU A 395 -19.49 26.15 -14.40
N GLU A 396 -19.42 26.00 -13.07
CA GLU A 396 -18.18 26.18 -12.30
C GLU A 396 -17.06 25.22 -12.73
N ASP A 397 -17.41 23.98 -13.08
CA ASP A 397 -16.44 22.98 -13.54
C ASP A 397 -15.87 23.37 -14.91
N ARG A 398 -16.70 23.98 -15.77
CA ARG A 398 -16.29 24.46 -17.10
C ARG A 398 -15.33 25.65 -17.04
N ALA A 399 -15.47 26.48 -16.00
CA ALA A 399 -14.60 27.63 -15.77
C ALA A 399 -13.41 27.32 -14.85
N PHE A 400 -13.32 26.10 -14.30
CA PHE A 400 -12.26 25.71 -13.39
C PHE A 400 -10.88 25.75 -14.07
N GLU A 401 -9.87 26.25 -13.38
CA GLU A 401 -8.47 26.14 -13.81
C GLU A 401 -7.68 25.53 -12.67
N ALA A 402 -6.83 24.55 -12.98
CA ALA A 402 -5.98 23.92 -12.01
C ALA A 402 -5.05 24.98 -11.38
N PRO A 403 -4.91 24.98 -10.05
CA PRO A 403 -4.13 26.00 -9.37
C PRO A 403 -2.68 25.96 -9.83
N VAL A 404 -2.13 27.13 -10.17
CA VAL A 404 -0.71 27.26 -10.54
C VAL A 404 0.14 27.15 -9.27
N LYS A 405 1.26 26.42 -9.36
CA LYS A 405 2.20 26.23 -8.25
C LYS A 405 2.55 27.56 -7.56
N ASN A 406 2.42 27.61 -6.24
CA ASN A 406 2.63 28.80 -5.38
C ASN A 406 1.56 29.92 -5.45
N GLN A 407 0.36 29.68 -5.97
CA GLN A 407 -0.78 30.62 -5.87
C GLN A 407 -1.68 30.42 -4.63
N GLY A 408 -1.19 29.72 -3.60
CA GLY A 408 -1.81 29.68 -2.27
C GLY A 408 -1.20 30.70 -1.32
N LEU A 409 -1.93 31.10 -0.26
CA LEU A 409 -1.34 31.87 0.84
C LEU A 409 -0.27 31.00 1.50
N THR A 410 0.96 31.49 1.59
CA THR A 410 1.97 30.90 2.48
C THR A 410 1.44 30.88 3.91
N GLU A 411 1.98 30.02 4.78
CA GLU A 411 1.59 29.96 6.20
C GLU A 411 1.68 31.34 6.89
N ILE A 412 2.60 32.19 6.43
CA ILE A 412 2.77 33.57 6.90
C ILE A 412 1.62 34.47 6.40
N GLU A 413 1.22 34.33 5.15
CA GLU A 413 0.10 35.09 4.57
C GLU A 413 -1.25 34.63 5.12
N ASP A 414 -1.42 33.33 5.39
CA ASP A 414 -2.62 32.79 6.01
C ASP A 414 -2.73 33.24 7.48
N LYS A 415 -1.61 33.20 8.23
CA LYS A 415 -1.56 33.80 9.59
C LYS A 415 -1.87 35.29 9.57
N LYS A 416 -1.35 36.05 8.59
CA LYS A 416 -1.68 37.48 8.44
C LYS A 416 -3.16 37.68 8.16
N ARG A 417 -3.76 36.88 7.26
CA ARG A 417 -5.19 36.91 6.97
C ARG A 417 -6.03 36.64 8.22
N GLN A 418 -5.75 35.55 8.94
CA GLN A 418 -6.46 35.19 10.18
C GLN A 418 -6.35 36.28 11.25
N ILE A 419 -5.18 36.91 11.39
CA ILE A 419 -4.98 38.04 12.30
C ILE A 419 -5.80 39.26 11.87
N GLU A 420 -5.88 39.54 10.57
CA GLU A 420 -6.66 40.67 10.04
C GLU A 420 -8.17 40.44 10.22
N GLU A 421 -8.66 39.25 9.93
CA GLU A 421 -10.06 38.83 10.17
C GLU A 421 -10.43 38.94 11.67
N LEU A 422 -9.52 38.52 12.56
CA LEU A 422 -9.69 38.65 14.01
C LEU A 422 -9.73 40.12 14.44
N LYS A 423 -8.87 40.97 13.88
CA LYS A 423 -8.92 42.42 14.16
C LYS A 423 -10.22 43.04 13.67
N ASP A 424 -10.68 42.70 12.47
CA ASP A 424 -11.92 43.24 11.93
C ASP A 424 -13.15 42.80 12.72
N PHE A 425 -13.14 41.57 13.24
CA PHE A 425 -14.12 41.09 14.21
C PHE A 425 -14.07 41.88 15.53
N LEU A 426 -12.88 42.02 16.13
CA LEU A 426 -12.69 42.73 17.40
C LEU A 426 -12.96 44.24 17.30
N CYS A 427 -12.77 44.83 16.12
CA CYS A 427 -13.09 46.23 15.84
C CYS A 427 -14.55 46.46 15.42
N GLY A 428 -15.39 45.42 15.42
CA GLY A 428 -16.82 45.53 15.11
C GLY A 428 -17.13 45.85 13.65
N LYS A 429 -16.16 45.67 12.74
CA LYS A 429 -16.34 45.89 11.30
C LYS A 429 -16.99 44.69 10.61
N SER A 430 -16.91 43.50 11.21
CA SER A 430 -17.59 42.31 10.74
C SER A 430 -18.94 42.17 11.46
N GLN A 431 -20.04 42.36 10.72
CA GLN A 431 -21.36 41.92 11.18
C GLN A 431 -21.53 40.44 10.81
N ILE A 432 -21.43 39.57 11.80
CA ILE A 432 -21.93 38.20 11.65
C ILE A 432 -23.46 38.28 11.62
N LEU A 433 -24.04 38.09 10.44
CA LEU A 433 -25.41 37.57 10.35
C LEU A 433 -25.36 36.14 10.87
N LEU A 434 -25.93 35.92 12.06
CA LEU A 434 -26.13 34.61 12.67
C LEU A 434 -27.00 33.71 11.79
#